data_AF-A0A5E5Q493-F1
#
_entry.id   AF-A0A5E5Q493-F1
#
_cell.length_a   1.000
_cell.length_b   1.000
_cell.length_c   1.000
_cell.angle_alpha   90.00
_cell.angle_beta   90.00
_cell.angle_gamma   90.00
#
_symmetry.space_group_name_H-M   'P 1'
#
loop_
_entity.id
_entity.type
_entity.pdbx_description
1 polymer ?
#
loop_
_entity_poly.entity_id
_entity_poly.type
_entity_poly.pdbx_seq_one_letter_code
_entity_poly.pdbx_strand_id
1 'polypeptide(L)'
;MNLSDNSENSNDEVQYLIKLQDSFYAFANNYITKILPAESIDSQNLHPETRHSDQKTYSIGCANLWVARSIIQTKQILDSIILNPKISKQKVLDHAWCCTELLLNCEAAHYQIYKETLELMPKCDAIIEESKKRTHIPTLPQVERLEDKVAIFLGNAKRFLEKTHEFLCLLYGAPISKTS
;
A
#
# COMPACT_ATOMS: atom_id res chain seq x y z
N MET A 1 -12.96 37.84 3.53
CA MET A 1 -13.99 36.78 3.67
C MET A 1 -14.46 36.47 2.26
N ASN A 2 -13.88 35.43 1.66
CA ASN A 2 -14.29 34.86 0.38
C ASN A 2 -14.01 33.36 0.52
N LEU A 3 -15.06 32.63 0.91
CA LEU A 3 -15.15 31.19 0.78
C LEU A 3 -15.46 30.94 -0.69
N SER A 4 -14.42 30.76 -1.51
CA SER A 4 -14.58 30.17 -2.82
C SER A 4 -14.70 28.65 -2.63
N ASP A 5 -15.88 28.15 -2.99
CA ASP A 5 -16.20 26.76 -3.24
C ASP A 5 -15.01 25.97 -3.81
N ASN A 6 -14.62 24.93 -3.06
CA ASN A 6 -14.04 23.72 -3.62
C ASN A 6 -14.82 22.55 -3.03
N SER A 7 -16.04 22.37 -3.53
CA SER A 7 -16.74 21.10 -3.45
C SER A 7 -16.05 20.11 -4.39
N GLU A 8 -14.96 19.50 -3.95
CA GLU A 8 -14.39 18.31 -4.61
C GLU A 8 -14.19 17.19 -3.58
N ASN A 9 -15.00 16.14 -3.76
CA ASN A 9 -14.97 14.80 -3.15
C ASN A 9 -15.28 14.64 -1.64
N SER A 10 -16.57 14.58 -1.32
CA SER A 10 -17.10 13.99 -0.07
C SER A 10 -16.85 12.47 0.10
N ASN A 11 -16.05 11.85 -0.79
CA ASN A 11 -15.78 10.41 -0.80
C ASN A 11 -14.39 10.03 -0.25
N ASP A 12 -13.57 11.01 0.12
CA ASP A 12 -12.19 10.83 0.56
C ASP A 12 -11.96 11.24 2.03
N GLU A 13 -13.02 11.19 2.84
CA GLU A 13 -12.88 11.36 4.28
C GLU A 13 -12.05 10.24 4.92
N VAL A 14 -11.27 10.62 5.94
CA VAL A 14 -10.53 9.65 6.77
C VAL A 14 -11.53 8.80 7.53
N GLN A 15 -11.51 7.50 7.29
CA GLN A 15 -12.40 6.55 7.94
C GLN A 15 -11.79 5.98 9.22
N TYR A 16 -10.47 5.75 9.22
CA TYR A 16 -9.77 5.16 10.37
C TYR A 16 -8.45 5.87 10.63
N LEU A 17 -8.13 6.04 11.91
CA LEU A 17 -6.83 6.48 12.38
C LEU A 17 -6.24 5.37 13.25
N ILE A 18 -5.14 4.76 12.80
CA ILE A 18 -4.53 3.61 13.48
C ILE A 18 -3.07 3.92 13.80
N LYS A 19 -2.69 3.71 15.07
CA LYS A 19 -1.28 3.68 15.46
C LYS A 19 -0.69 2.33 15.06
N LEU A 20 0.29 2.35 14.18
CA LEU A 20 0.97 1.17 13.65
C LEU A 20 2.46 1.38 13.88
N GLN A 21 3.10 0.44 14.61
CA GLN A 21 4.46 0.62 15.08
C GLN A 21 4.62 1.98 15.81
N ASP A 22 5.56 2.81 15.36
CA ASP A 22 5.85 4.13 15.93
C ASP A 22 5.20 5.30 15.17
N SER A 23 4.19 5.04 14.33
CA SER A 23 3.56 6.08 13.49
C SER A 23 2.04 5.98 13.46
N PHE A 24 1.39 7.11 13.19
CA PHE A 24 -0.05 7.16 12.96
C PHE A 24 -0.33 7.15 11.46
N TYR A 25 -1.28 6.33 11.06
CA TYR A 25 -1.75 6.25 9.68
C TYR A 25 -3.24 6.60 9.63
N ALA A 26 -3.57 7.53 8.74
CA ALA A 26 -4.92 7.88 8.37
C ALA A 26 -5.31 7.08 7.12
N PHE A 27 -6.38 6.32 7.23
CA PHE A 27 -6.95 5.50 6.16
C PHE A 27 -8.20 6.19 5.62
N ALA A 28 -8.07 6.79 4.45
CA ALA A 28 -9.19 7.29 3.66
C ALA A 28 -9.66 6.21 2.67
N ASN A 29 -10.76 6.48 1.95
CA ASN A 29 -11.32 5.50 1.03
C ASN A 29 -10.36 5.13 -0.11
N ASN A 30 -9.67 6.13 -0.69
CA ASN A 30 -8.79 5.91 -1.85
C ASN A 30 -7.29 6.08 -1.56
N TYR A 31 -6.90 6.45 -0.33
CA TYR A 31 -5.49 6.62 0.00
C TYR A 31 -5.18 6.35 1.49
N ILE A 32 -3.91 6.14 1.77
CA ILE A 32 -3.36 6.04 3.13
C ILE A 32 -2.28 7.10 3.29
N THR A 33 -2.36 7.83 4.39
CA THR A 33 -1.44 8.91 4.73
C THR A 33 -0.76 8.62 6.07
N LYS A 34 0.57 8.73 6.10
CA LYS A 34 1.35 8.70 7.33
C LYS A 34 1.36 10.09 7.93
N ILE A 35 1.00 10.19 9.20
CA ILE A 35 1.07 11.45 9.96
C ILE A 35 2.47 11.56 10.54
N LEU A 36 3.12 12.70 10.30
CA LEU A 36 4.44 13.04 10.79
C LEU A 36 4.29 14.02 11.97
N PRO A 37 4.60 13.59 13.20
CA PRO A 37 4.62 14.48 14.36
C PRO A 37 5.60 15.64 14.14
N ALA A 38 5.33 16.82 14.71
CA ALA A 38 6.26 17.95 14.65
C ALA A 38 7.64 17.57 15.21
N GLU A 39 7.66 16.77 16.28
CA GLU A 39 8.86 16.21 16.91
C GLU A 39 9.67 15.30 15.98
N SER A 40 9.04 14.71 14.96
CA SER A 40 9.75 13.91 13.95
C SER A 40 10.35 14.74 12.82
N ILE A 41 9.82 15.95 12.61
CA ILE A 41 10.24 16.90 11.58
C ILE A 41 11.36 17.80 12.12
N ASP A 42 11.22 18.22 13.38
CA ASP A 42 12.19 19.02 14.11
C ASP A 42 12.51 18.36 15.46
N SER A 43 13.34 17.32 15.40
CA SER A 43 13.73 16.53 16.57
C SER A 43 14.60 17.29 17.58
N GLN A 44 15.23 18.39 17.14
CA GLN A 44 16.05 19.25 17.99
C GLN A 44 15.26 20.46 18.52
N ASN A 45 13.99 20.59 18.14
CA ASN A 45 13.09 21.67 18.53
C ASN A 45 13.69 23.07 18.25
N LEU A 46 14.41 23.18 17.13
CA LEU A 46 15.07 24.41 16.67
C LEU A 46 14.07 25.44 16.14
N HIS A 47 12.88 24.98 15.74
CA HIS A 47 11.79 25.72 15.14
C HIS A 47 10.47 25.38 15.86
N PRO A 48 10.11 26.11 16.93
CA PRO A 48 8.92 25.82 17.74
C PRO A 48 7.59 26.02 16.97
N GLU A 49 7.63 26.66 15.80
CA GLU A 49 6.52 26.78 14.87
C GLU A 49 6.29 25.54 13.98
N THR A 50 7.14 24.51 14.08
CA THR A 50 7.00 23.26 13.31
C THR A 50 5.66 22.59 13.62
N ARG A 51 4.83 22.40 12.59
CA ARG A 51 3.52 21.76 12.70
C ARG A 51 3.59 20.29 12.29
N HIS A 52 2.61 19.51 12.74
CA HIS A 52 2.36 18.19 12.18
C HIS A 52 2.15 18.29 10.66
N SER A 53 2.75 17.37 9.93
CA SER A 53 2.53 17.23 8.49
C SER A 53 2.01 15.84 8.17
N ASP A 54 1.56 15.66 6.94
CA ASP A 54 1.02 14.40 6.47
C ASP A 54 1.69 14.02 5.14
N GLN A 55 2.01 12.74 4.97
CA GLN A 55 2.66 12.21 3.77
C GLN A 55 1.81 11.10 3.19
N LYS A 56 1.21 11.34 2.01
CA LYS A 56 0.52 10.30 1.26
C LYS A 56 1.49 9.17 0.96
N THR A 57 1.28 8.03 1.60
CA THR A 57 2.17 6.87 1.51
C THR A 57 1.71 5.93 0.42
N TYR A 58 0.38 5.79 0.28
CA TYR A 58 -0.22 4.91 -0.72
C TYR A 58 -1.40 5.60 -1.41
N SER A 59 -1.49 5.43 -2.73
CA SER A 59 -2.65 5.82 -3.55
C SER A 59 -3.74 4.75 -3.59
N ILE A 60 -3.83 3.96 -2.52
CA ILE A 60 -4.80 2.88 -2.30
C ILE A 60 -5.30 3.05 -0.86
N GLY A 61 -6.60 2.89 -0.62
CA GLY A 61 -7.24 3.10 0.69
C GLY A 61 -8.24 2.01 1.07
N CYS A 62 -9.18 2.35 1.96
CA CYS A 62 -10.20 1.42 2.49
C CYS A 62 -11.10 0.79 1.43
N ALA A 63 -11.28 1.41 0.26
CA ALA A 63 -12.04 0.82 -0.85
C ALA A 63 -11.39 -0.48 -1.37
N ASN A 64 -10.08 -0.63 -1.19
CA ASN A 64 -9.37 -1.84 -1.54
C ASN A 64 -9.62 -2.93 -0.49
N LEU A 65 -10.19 -4.06 -0.93
CA LEU A 65 -10.54 -5.18 -0.05
C LEU A 65 -9.35 -5.74 0.71
N TRP A 66 -8.14 -5.71 0.13
CA TRP A 66 -6.94 -6.18 0.83
C TRP A 66 -6.69 -5.30 2.04
N VAL A 67 -6.64 -3.98 1.89
CA VAL A 67 -6.43 -3.01 2.98
C VAL A 67 -7.52 -3.13 4.04
N ALA A 68 -8.79 -3.13 3.63
CA ALA A 68 -9.91 -3.22 4.55
C ALA A 68 -9.87 -4.51 5.40
N ARG A 69 -9.54 -5.64 4.78
CA ARG A 69 -9.51 -6.94 5.48
C ARG A 69 -8.26 -7.15 6.31
N SER A 70 -7.10 -6.74 5.82
CA SER A 70 -5.81 -7.10 6.44
C SER A 70 -5.49 -6.28 7.68
N ILE A 71 -5.69 -4.97 7.67
CA ILE A 71 -5.33 -4.13 8.83
C ILE A 71 -6.52 -3.57 9.60
N ILE A 72 -7.55 -3.07 8.90
CA ILE A 72 -8.69 -2.42 9.56
C ILE A 72 -9.51 -3.46 10.33
N GLN A 73 -9.94 -4.53 9.67
CA GLN A 73 -10.67 -5.62 10.34
C GLN A 73 -9.83 -6.29 11.42
N THR A 74 -8.52 -6.50 11.20
CA THR A 74 -7.63 -7.04 12.23
C THR A 74 -7.61 -6.16 13.48
N LYS A 75 -7.51 -4.84 13.33
CA LYS A 75 -7.56 -3.92 14.47
C LYS A 75 -8.88 -4.03 15.23
N GLN A 76 -10.01 -4.04 14.51
CA GLN A 76 -11.34 -4.17 15.09
C GLN A 76 -11.51 -5.49 15.87
N ILE A 77 -11.03 -6.60 15.29
CA ILE A 77 -11.03 -7.91 15.95
C ILE A 77 -10.17 -7.85 17.22
N LEU A 78 -8.95 -7.32 17.14
CA LEU A 78 -8.05 -7.21 18.28
C LEU A 78 -8.62 -6.36 19.41
N ASP A 79 -9.36 -5.31 19.10
CA ASP A 79 -10.04 -4.49 20.11
C ASP A 79 -11.18 -5.25 20.80
N SER A 80 -11.82 -6.18 20.09
CA SER A 80 -13.00 -6.91 20.55
C SER A 80 -12.72 -8.21 21.29
N ILE A 81 -11.47 -8.71 21.25
CA ILE A 81 -11.12 -10.02 21.84
C ILE A 81 -10.11 -9.89 23.00
N ILE A 82 -10.09 -10.91 23.85
CA ILE A 82 -9.02 -11.13 24.83
C ILE A 82 -8.11 -12.21 24.28
N LEU A 83 -6.84 -11.87 24.04
CA LEU A 83 -5.84 -12.83 23.57
C LEU A 83 -5.25 -13.63 24.74
N ASN A 84 -4.64 -14.77 24.41
CA ASN A 84 -3.76 -15.48 25.34
C ASN A 84 -2.71 -14.49 25.91
N PRO A 85 -2.46 -14.47 27.23
CA PRO A 85 -1.50 -13.56 27.85
C PRO A 85 -0.08 -13.58 27.26
N LYS A 86 0.30 -14.69 26.60
CA LYS A 86 1.61 -14.84 25.93
C LYS A 86 1.68 -14.08 24.59
N ILE A 87 0.54 -13.68 24.02
CA ILE A 87 0.44 -13.01 22.71
C ILE A 87 0.08 -11.54 22.92
N SER A 88 0.95 -10.65 22.44
CA SER A 88 0.71 -9.21 22.47
C SER A 88 -0.18 -8.78 21.31
N LYS A 89 -1.28 -8.06 21.59
CA LYS A 89 -2.13 -7.42 20.57
C LYS A 89 -1.33 -6.53 19.63
N GLN A 90 -0.36 -5.78 20.16
CA GLN A 90 0.50 -4.91 19.35
C GLN A 90 1.34 -5.71 18.37
N LYS A 91 1.97 -6.81 18.81
CA LYS A 91 2.78 -7.67 17.93
C LYS A 91 1.95 -8.28 16.79
N VAL A 92 0.70 -8.65 17.07
CA VAL A 92 -0.24 -9.16 16.07
C VAL A 92 -0.58 -8.06 15.06
N LEU A 93 -0.88 -6.86 15.54
CA LEU A 93 -1.18 -5.71 14.69
C LEU A 93 0.02 -5.31 13.82
N ASP A 94 1.24 -5.31 14.37
CA ASP A 94 2.46 -5.00 13.63
C ASP A 94 2.73 -6.04 12.53
N HIS A 95 2.50 -7.33 12.79
CA HIS A 95 2.61 -8.37 11.77
C HIS A 95 1.57 -8.20 10.67
N ALA A 96 0.31 -7.93 11.04
CA ALA A 96 -0.75 -7.66 10.08
C ALA A 96 -0.41 -6.44 9.21
N TRP A 97 0.18 -5.40 9.79
CA TRP A 97 0.64 -4.23 9.04
C TRP A 97 1.76 -4.57 8.06
N CYS A 98 2.81 -5.27 8.50
CA CYS A 98 3.90 -5.71 7.62
C CYS A 98 3.36 -6.52 6.42
N CYS A 99 2.40 -7.43 6.65
CA CYS A 99 1.74 -8.16 5.57
C CYS A 99 0.95 -7.23 4.63
N THR A 100 0.26 -6.23 5.20
CA THR A 100 -0.52 -5.24 4.44
C THR A 100 0.38 -4.41 3.54
N GLU A 101 1.53 -3.93 4.04
CA GLU A 101 2.50 -3.15 3.25
C GLU A 101 3.02 -3.93 2.04
N LEU A 102 3.30 -5.24 2.21
CA LEU A 102 3.72 -6.09 1.12
C LEU A 102 2.64 -6.24 0.04
N LEU A 103 1.37 -6.41 0.43
CA LEU A 103 0.24 -6.46 -0.50
C LEU A 103 0.03 -5.11 -1.21
N LEU A 104 0.17 -3.99 -0.50
CA LEU A 104 0.08 -2.65 -1.08
C LEU A 104 1.16 -2.42 -2.14
N ASN A 105 2.38 -2.91 -1.91
CA ASN A 105 3.46 -2.83 -2.90
C ASN A 105 3.18 -3.71 -4.13
N CYS A 106 2.57 -4.89 -3.94
CA CYS A 106 2.11 -5.71 -5.05
C CYS A 106 1.05 -4.97 -5.89
N GLU A 107 0.04 -4.41 -5.24
CA GLU A 107 -1.03 -3.67 -5.92
C GLU A 107 -0.48 -2.46 -6.68
N ALA A 108 0.45 -1.71 -6.09
CA ALA A 108 1.09 -0.57 -6.75
C ALA A 108 1.85 -0.99 -8.02
N ALA A 109 2.64 -2.07 -7.95
CA ALA A 109 3.36 -2.60 -9.12
C ALA A 109 2.41 -3.11 -10.20
N HIS A 110 1.36 -3.85 -9.82
CA HIS A 110 0.33 -4.33 -10.73
C HIS A 110 -0.39 -3.16 -11.43
N TYR A 111 -0.81 -2.15 -10.68
CA TYR A 111 -1.50 -0.99 -11.22
C TYR A 111 -0.65 -0.21 -12.22
N GLN A 112 0.65 -0.03 -11.94
CA GLN A 112 1.57 0.61 -12.89
C GLN A 112 1.66 -0.16 -14.21
N ILE A 113 1.86 -1.48 -14.15
CA ILE A 113 1.91 -2.33 -15.36
C ILE A 113 0.60 -2.24 -16.13
N TYR A 114 -0.53 -2.34 -15.43
CA TYR A 114 -1.86 -2.28 -16.03
C TYR A 114 -2.10 -0.95 -16.75
N LYS A 115 -1.83 0.17 -16.05
CA LYS A 115 -1.98 1.52 -16.60
C LYS A 115 -1.14 1.71 -17.86
N GLU A 116 0.14 1.39 -17.81
CA GLU A 116 1.04 1.54 -18.96
C GLU A 116 0.62 0.64 -20.12
N THR A 117 0.15 -0.58 -19.83
CA THR A 117 -0.37 -1.50 -20.86
C THR A 117 -1.57 -0.89 -21.58
N LEU A 118 -2.54 -0.32 -20.84
CA LEU A 118 -3.69 0.36 -21.43
C LEU A 118 -3.28 1.58 -22.27
N GLU A 119 -2.26 2.32 -21.86
CA GLU A 119 -1.74 3.47 -22.62
C GLU A 119 -1.01 3.05 -23.91
N LEU A 120 -0.43 1.84 -23.94
CA LEU A 120 0.29 1.30 -25.09
C LEU A 120 -0.62 0.59 -26.09
N MET A 121 -1.70 -0.04 -25.64
CA MET A 121 -2.67 -0.74 -26.50
C MET A 121 -3.09 0.07 -27.75
N PRO A 122 -3.61 1.30 -27.65
CA PRO A 122 -4.04 2.06 -28.82
C PRO A 122 -2.87 2.44 -29.74
N LYS A 123 -1.65 2.59 -29.19
CA LYS A 123 -0.44 2.86 -29.98
C LYS A 123 -0.04 1.63 -30.79
N CYS A 124 -0.13 0.44 -30.18
CA CYS A 124 0.08 -0.82 -30.88
C CYS A 124 -0.94 -1.00 -32.01
N ASP A 125 -2.22 -0.75 -31.75
CA ASP A 125 -3.28 -0.85 -32.76
C ASP A 125 -3.01 0.09 -33.95
N ALA A 126 -2.65 1.35 -33.68
CA ALA A 126 -2.32 2.32 -34.72
C ALA A 126 -1.12 1.86 -35.58
N ILE A 127 -0.06 1.35 -34.95
CA ILE A 127 1.13 0.83 -35.64
C ILE A 127 0.75 -0.38 -36.51
N ILE A 128 -0.06 -1.31 -35.98
CA ILE A 128 -0.49 -2.50 -36.72
C ILE A 128 -1.31 -2.10 -37.94
N GLU A 129 -2.27 -1.20 -37.81
CA GLU A 129 -3.10 -0.73 -38.92
C GLU A 129 -2.29 0.01 -39.99
N GLU A 130 -1.36 0.87 -39.59
CA GLU A 130 -0.47 1.57 -40.52
C GLU A 130 0.46 0.59 -41.25
N SER A 131 0.92 -0.45 -40.56
CA SER A 131 1.84 -1.45 -41.09
C SER A 131 1.20 -2.38 -42.11
N LYS A 132 -0.13 -2.57 -42.12
CA LYS A 132 -0.83 -3.34 -43.17
C LYS A 132 -0.59 -2.78 -44.58
N LYS A 133 -0.24 -1.50 -44.69
CA LYS A 133 0.03 -0.81 -45.96
C LYS A 133 1.53 -0.77 -46.30
N ARG A 134 2.39 -1.34 -45.44
CA ARG A 134 3.86 -1.28 -45.53
C ARG A 134 4.45 -2.68 -45.60
N THR A 135 5.63 -2.79 -46.19
CA THR A 135 6.37 -4.06 -46.29
C THR A 135 7.11 -4.43 -45.00
N HIS A 136 7.27 -3.48 -44.08
CA HIS A 136 8.00 -3.65 -42.82
C HIS A 136 7.15 -3.21 -41.63
N ILE A 137 7.15 -4.01 -40.57
CA ILE A 137 6.46 -3.73 -39.31
C ILE A 137 7.50 -3.21 -38.31
N PRO A 138 7.37 -1.99 -37.78
CA PRO A 138 8.28 -1.47 -36.77
C PRO A 138 8.06 -2.17 -35.43
N THR A 139 9.05 -2.06 -34.54
CA THR A 139 8.95 -2.65 -33.19
C THR A 139 7.77 -2.06 -32.43
N LEU A 140 6.96 -2.94 -31.83
CA LEU A 140 5.85 -2.53 -30.98
C LEU A 140 6.37 -1.95 -29.67
N PRO A 141 5.75 -0.88 -29.15
CA PRO A 141 6.13 -0.33 -27.87
C PRO A 141 5.87 -1.36 -26.76
N GLN A 142 6.72 -1.34 -25.74
CA GLN A 142 6.65 -2.24 -24.59
C GLN A 142 6.57 -1.43 -23.31
N VAL A 143 5.99 -2.05 -22.27
CA VAL A 143 5.99 -1.49 -20.92
C VAL A 143 7.43 -1.30 -20.47
N GLU A 144 7.78 -0.08 -20.10
CA GLU A 144 9.16 0.25 -19.73
C GLU A 144 9.55 -0.51 -18.46
N ARG A 145 10.72 -1.16 -18.47
CA ARG A 145 11.25 -1.91 -17.32
C ARG A 145 10.24 -2.90 -16.73
N LEU A 146 9.49 -3.58 -17.60
CA LEU A 146 8.47 -4.56 -17.20
C LEU A 146 9.03 -5.63 -16.24
N GLU A 147 10.23 -6.14 -16.53
CA GLU A 147 10.89 -7.15 -15.71
C GLU A 147 11.12 -6.68 -14.28
N ASP A 148 11.56 -5.43 -14.09
CA ASP A 148 11.77 -4.85 -12.76
C ASP A 148 10.45 -4.74 -12.00
N LYS A 149 9.38 -4.28 -12.66
CA LYS A 149 8.05 -4.14 -12.05
C LYS A 149 7.47 -5.50 -11.65
N VAL A 150 7.63 -6.51 -12.51
CA VAL A 150 7.22 -7.89 -12.22
C VAL A 150 8.06 -8.48 -11.09
N ALA A 151 9.37 -8.22 -11.05
CA ALA A 151 10.24 -8.67 -9.98
C ALA A 151 9.86 -8.03 -8.63
N ILE A 152 9.48 -6.75 -8.61
CA ILE A 152 8.94 -6.07 -7.42
C ILE A 152 7.67 -6.75 -6.95
N PHE A 153 6.72 -7.04 -7.85
CA PHE A 153 5.48 -7.74 -7.51
C PHE A 153 5.78 -9.12 -6.90
N LEU A 154 6.52 -9.97 -7.61
CA LEU A 154 6.82 -11.33 -7.18
C LEU A 154 7.64 -11.37 -5.90
N GLY A 155 8.59 -10.44 -5.74
CA GLY A 155 9.40 -10.31 -4.53
C GLY A 155 8.57 -9.97 -3.30
N ASN A 156 7.64 -9.00 -3.42
CA ASN A 156 6.73 -8.65 -2.33
C ASN A 156 5.73 -9.78 -2.04
N ALA A 157 5.19 -10.45 -3.08
CA ALA A 157 4.29 -11.58 -2.92
C ALA A 157 4.95 -12.76 -2.19
N LYS A 158 6.20 -13.10 -2.54
CA LYS A 158 6.99 -14.11 -1.83
C LYS A 158 7.15 -13.75 -0.35
N ARG A 159 7.61 -12.53 -0.06
CA ARG A 159 7.79 -12.05 1.31
C ARG A 159 6.48 -12.04 2.09
N PHE A 160 5.36 -11.73 1.43
CA PHE A 160 4.03 -11.77 2.04
C PHE A 160 3.67 -13.19 2.51
N LEU A 161 3.95 -14.21 1.69
CA LEU A 161 3.73 -15.61 2.09
C LEU A 161 4.60 -16.00 3.29
N GLU A 162 5.88 -15.62 3.28
CA GLU A 162 6.80 -15.83 4.41
C GLU A 162 6.29 -15.16 5.69
N LYS A 163 5.88 -13.89 5.61
CA LYS A 163 5.33 -13.14 6.75
C LYS A 163 3.98 -13.67 7.22
N THR A 164 3.16 -14.17 6.31
CA THR A 164 1.90 -14.84 6.68
C THR A 164 2.18 -16.13 7.44
N HIS A 165 3.18 -16.90 7.04
CA HIS A 165 3.61 -18.08 7.79
C HIS A 165 4.12 -17.71 9.20
N GLU A 166 4.99 -16.71 9.32
CA GLU A 166 5.44 -16.18 10.62
C GLU A 166 4.25 -15.73 11.49
N PHE A 167 3.26 -15.07 10.87
CA PHE A 167 2.07 -14.61 11.56
C PHE A 167 1.21 -15.77 12.10
N LEU A 168 1.04 -16.84 11.32
CA LEU A 168 0.37 -18.05 11.79
C LEU A 168 1.16 -18.72 12.94
N CYS A 169 2.48 -18.81 12.82
CA CYS A 169 3.32 -19.33 13.90
C CYS A 169 3.19 -18.53 15.20
N LEU A 170 3.10 -17.20 15.11
CA LEU A 170 2.83 -16.32 16.26
C LEU A 170 1.48 -16.64 16.92
N LEU A 171 0.43 -16.86 16.14
CA LEU A 171 -0.92 -17.10 16.66
C LEU A 171 -1.08 -18.49 17.28
N TYR A 172 -0.46 -19.52 16.69
CA TYR A 172 -0.61 -20.91 17.11
C TYR A 172 0.54 -21.43 17.98
N GLY A 173 1.59 -20.63 18.20
CA GLY A 173 2.76 -21.02 18.98
C GLY A 173 3.62 -22.09 18.30
N ALA A 174 3.56 -22.18 16.97
CA ALA A 174 4.37 -23.12 16.19
C ALA A 174 5.83 -22.62 16.08
N PRO A 175 6.83 -23.53 16.02
CA PRO A 175 8.22 -23.14 15.84
C PRO A 175 8.43 -22.49 14.47
N ILE A 176 9.05 -21.32 14.44
CA ILE A 176 9.47 -20.66 13.20
C ILE A 176 10.68 -21.42 12.67
N SER A 177 10.52 -22.22 11.60
CA SER A 177 11.66 -22.81 10.93
C SER A 177 12.47 -21.70 10.27
N LYS A 178 13.64 -21.38 10.82
CA LYS A 178 14.61 -20.52 10.14
C LYS A 178 15.19 -21.31 8.96
N THR A 179 14.58 -21.22 7.80
CA THR A 179 15.26 -21.56 6.55
C THR A 179 16.29 -20.48 6.30
N SER A 180 17.53 -20.79 6.67
CA SER A 180 18.77 -20.09 6.30
C SER A 180 18.99 -20.11 4.80
#